data_AF-A0A2E7UQV6-F1
#
_entry.id   AF-A0A2E7UQV6-F1
#
_cell.length_a   1.000
_cell.length_b   1.000
_cell.length_c   1.000
_cell.angle_alpha   90.00
_cell.angle_beta   90.00
_cell.angle_gamma   90.00
#
_symmetry.space_group_name_H-M   'P 1'
#
loop_
_entity.id
_entity.type
_entity.pdbx_description
1 polymer ?
#
loop_
_entity_poly.entity_id
_entity_poly.type
_entity_poly.pdbx_seq_one_letter_code
_entity_poly.pdbx_strand_id
1 'polypeptide(L)'
;MQSKRHTTPAQESLDTSGVESNNPAGLQSQQAFGNAFLAEQLNTSNGAGPASTDGAKRREVNAASAGDPAADLAAFRSTKFAPLSEYRWGDDTRGLFDVAFDAGSGTLVIDLRVAYQFKDGDPSKFPYFDPQEFTWSGKEKKKFKKQYAKQTKKAWGGQFQFFSTRPGWDEMVVNTRTRVIEDDQSPHYIIEASKYPDDAGFVQSYMTQATRRSDGNLRPGTVTVDNNDLDVDRKQRSDHGFFTAYFDEGSPKLDSDAKASVTGAVDELDKPKKGYVDVVSTAVVEGDAKYQGRGDDEEGIALARKRLDAVTRTLKAEGVKPKNVISESKVETDSKYSPRVTLWPLDRDPQNAAMHETGHMYGLGDEIESEGRAIDPTYAELVMDQTGEVIERGPANDSLMSAGDTIEPMHYAPFLAALKSITGSEDWSL
;
A
#
# COMPACT_ATOMS: atom_id res chain seq x y z
N MET A 1 -30.85 -41.30 -63.46
CA MET A 1 -31.43 -42.03 -62.31
C MET A 1 -30.31 -42.34 -61.34
N GLN A 2 -30.48 -42.05 -60.03
CA GLN A 2 -29.78 -42.66 -58.86
C GLN A 2 -28.23 -42.56 -58.83
N SER A 3 -27.54 -42.44 -57.68
CA SER A 3 -27.93 -42.22 -56.27
C SER A 3 -26.83 -41.45 -55.54
N LYS A 4 -27.19 -40.68 -54.50
CA LYS A 4 -26.24 -40.14 -53.50
C LYS A 4 -25.62 -41.25 -52.65
N ARG A 5 -24.44 -41.00 -52.05
CA ARG A 5 -24.10 -41.33 -50.65
C ARG A 5 -23.18 -40.27 -50.04
N HIS A 6 -23.49 -39.85 -48.81
CA HIS A 6 -22.58 -39.12 -47.92
C HIS A 6 -21.78 -40.12 -47.08
N THR A 7 -20.62 -39.70 -46.58
CA THR A 7 -19.87 -40.38 -45.50
C THR A 7 -19.51 -39.37 -44.42
N THR A 8 -19.94 -39.66 -43.19
CA THR A 8 -19.63 -38.91 -41.97
C THR A 8 -18.34 -39.48 -41.35
N PRO A 9 -17.42 -38.67 -40.79
CA PRO A 9 -16.34 -39.17 -39.95
C PRO A 9 -16.86 -39.53 -38.54
N ALA A 10 -16.25 -40.55 -37.92
CA ALA A 10 -16.63 -41.01 -36.58
C ALA A 10 -15.98 -40.17 -35.47
N GLN A 11 -16.63 -40.14 -34.30
CA GLN A 11 -16.02 -39.71 -33.04
C GLN A 11 -15.27 -40.89 -32.42
N GLU A 12 -14.02 -40.66 -32.00
CA GLU A 12 -13.33 -41.58 -31.08
C GLU A 12 -13.59 -41.12 -29.64
N SER A 13 -14.12 -42.03 -28.82
CA SER A 13 -14.29 -41.86 -27.38
C SER A 13 -13.07 -42.42 -26.66
N LEU A 14 -12.34 -41.60 -25.92
CA LEU A 14 -11.26 -42.06 -25.05
C LEU A 14 -11.83 -42.68 -23.76
N ASP A 15 -11.49 -43.94 -23.54
CA ASP A 15 -11.78 -44.73 -22.35
C ASP A 15 -10.92 -44.24 -21.17
N THR A 16 -11.53 -44.01 -20.01
CA THR A 16 -10.83 -43.70 -18.76
C THR A 16 -11.16 -44.76 -17.72
N SER A 17 -10.34 -45.80 -17.63
CA SER A 17 -10.46 -46.83 -16.60
C SER A 17 -9.08 -47.26 -16.05
N GLY A 18 -8.93 -47.10 -14.72
CA GLY A 18 -7.99 -47.88 -13.89
C GLY A 18 -6.52 -47.41 -13.81
N VAL A 19 -6.21 -46.60 -12.79
CA VAL A 19 -4.96 -46.73 -12.01
C VAL A 19 -5.30 -46.62 -10.52
N GLU A 20 -4.59 -47.40 -9.69
CA GLU A 20 -5.03 -47.81 -8.35
C GLU A 20 -4.75 -46.79 -7.23
N SER A 21 -5.51 -46.96 -6.15
CA SER A 21 -5.35 -46.23 -4.88
C SER A 21 -4.04 -46.57 -4.16
N ASN A 22 -3.36 -45.57 -3.59
CA ASN A 22 -2.37 -45.76 -2.54
C ASN A 22 -2.68 -44.92 -1.30
N ASN A 23 -2.40 -45.49 -0.12
CA ASN A 23 -2.86 -45.00 1.19
C ASN A 23 -2.18 -43.70 1.67
N PRO A 24 -2.88 -42.85 2.45
CA PRO A 24 -2.28 -41.72 3.16
C PRO A 24 -1.74 -42.15 4.54
N ALA A 25 -0.42 -42.26 4.67
CA ALA A 25 0.26 -42.45 5.95
C ALA A 25 1.53 -41.58 6.00
N GLY A 26 1.38 -40.30 6.37
CA GLY A 26 2.50 -39.36 6.32
C GLY A 26 2.20 -37.90 6.70
N LEU A 27 1.25 -37.65 7.61
CA LEU A 27 0.87 -36.30 8.05
C LEU A 27 0.69 -36.26 9.59
N GLN A 28 1.77 -36.46 10.34
CA GLN A 28 1.71 -36.41 11.81
C GLN A 28 3.03 -36.02 12.53
N SER A 29 3.98 -35.35 11.87
CA SER A 29 5.27 -34.96 12.47
C SER A 29 5.67 -33.48 12.37
N GLN A 30 4.91 -32.62 11.68
CA GLN A 30 5.25 -31.19 11.57
C GLN A 30 4.56 -30.27 12.60
N GLN A 31 3.55 -30.75 13.33
CA GLN A 31 2.93 -29.98 14.43
C GLN A 31 3.74 -30.00 15.75
N ALA A 32 4.84 -30.76 15.82
CA ALA A 32 5.65 -30.90 17.04
C ALA A 32 6.79 -29.89 17.19
N PHE A 33 7.13 -29.11 16.14
CA PHE A 33 8.26 -28.17 16.17
C PHE A 33 7.87 -26.71 16.43
N GLY A 34 6.60 -26.32 16.25
CA GLY A 34 6.15 -24.94 16.48
C GLY A 34 6.11 -24.52 17.95
N ASN A 35 5.74 -25.44 18.86
CA ASN A 35 5.49 -25.10 20.27
C ASN A 35 6.75 -25.08 21.16
N ALA A 36 7.89 -25.54 20.66
CA ALA A 36 9.15 -25.53 21.43
C ALA A 36 9.90 -24.18 21.31
N PHE A 37 9.83 -23.51 20.16
CA PHE A 37 10.60 -22.30 19.89
C PHE A 37 10.04 -21.06 20.62
N LEU A 38 8.71 -20.96 20.74
CA LEU A 38 8.03 -19.87 21.45
C LEU A 38 8.26 -19.87 22.97
N ALA A 39 8.53 -21.03 23.57
CA ALA A 39 8.77 -21.15 25.02
C ALA A 39 10.17 -20.68 25.46
N GLU A 40 11.14 -20.62 24.55
CA GLU A 40 12.54 -20.29 24.87
C GLU A 40 12.87 -18.81 24.66
N GLN A 41 12.15 -18.10 23.76
CA GLN A 41 12.26 -16.64 23.64
C GLN A 41 11.61 -15.86 24.80
N LEU A 42 10.50 -16.35 25.36
CA LEU A 42 9.76 -15.67 26.44
C LEU A 42 10.47 -15.65 27.81
N ASN A 43 11.65 -16.23 27.94
CA ASN A 43 12.38 -16.35 29.21
C ASN A 43 13.76 -15.66 29.23
N THR A 44 14.07 -14.82 28.22
CA THR A 44 15.34 -14.06 28.15
C THR A 44 15.19 -12.56 27.88
N SER A 45 13.98 -12.07 27.54
CA SER A 45 13.68 -10.65 27.30
C SER A 45 13.42 -9.83 28.58
N ASN A 46 14.40 -9.82 29.50
CA ASN A 46 14.54 -8.77 30.54
C ASN A 46 15.74 -7.84 30.23
N GLY A 47 16.19 -7.81 28.97
CA GLY A 47 17.21 -6.91 28.49
C GLY A 47 16.65 -5.50 28.27
N ALA A 48 17.09 -4.54 29.07
CA ALA A 48 16.74 -3.13 28.87
C ALA A 48 17.14 -2.68 27.45
N GLY A 49 16.17 -2.12 26.71
CA GLY A 49 16.42 -1.54 25.38
C GLY A 49 17.46 -0.40 25.42
N PRO A 50 18.08 -0.07 24.26
CA PRO A 50 19.18 0.88 24.19
C PRO A 50 18.78 2.24 24.79
N ALA A 51 19.51 2.65 25.82
CA ALA A 51 19.28 3.92 26.49
C ALA A 51 19.60 5.08 25.54
N SER A 52 18.57 5.84 25.15
CA SER A 52 18.76 7.18 24.59
C SER A 52 19.64 7.99 25.54
N THR A 53 20.74 8.53 25.01
CA THR A 53 21.77 9.21 25.82
C THR A 53 21.40 10.65 26.19
N ASP A 54 20.28 11.18 25.67
CA ASP A 54 19.67 12.40 26.18
C ASP A 54 18.93 12.12 27.49
N GLY A 55 19.73 12.05 28.56
CA GLY A 55 19.32 11.90 29.95
C GLY A 55 18.57 13.11 30.51
N ALA A 56 17.44 13.48 29.89
CA ALA A 56 16.35 14.09 30.63
C ALA A 56 16.01 13.13 31.77
N LYS A 57 16.20 13.59 33.02
CA LYS A 57 16.02 12.79 34.23
C LYS A 57 14.72 12.00 34.14
N ARG A 58 14.80 10.67 33.90
CA ARG A 58 13.74 9.74 34.31
C ARG A 58 13.58 9.99 35.81
N ARG A 59 12.59 10.82 36.16
CA ARG A 59 11.99 10.69 37.48
C ARG A 59 11.52 9.26 37.50
N GLU A 60 12.08 8.45 38.39
CA GLU A 60 11.28 7.40 38.99
C GLU A 60 10.00 8.10 39.44
N VAL A 61 8.91 7.88 38.69
CA VAL A 61 7.57 8.22 39.13
C VAL A 61 7.31 7.21 40.23
N ASN A 62 7.85 7.53 41.41
CA ASN A 62 7.85 6.68 42.58
C ASN A 62 6.48 6.07 42.72
N ALA A 63 6.42 4.74 42.89
CA ALA A 63 5.19 4.00 43.12
C ALA A 63 4.37 4.77 44.16
N ALA A 64 3.33 5.45 43.68
CA ALA A 64 2.70 6.50 44.45
C ALA A 64 2.08 5.85 45.68
N SER A 65 2.43 6.35 46.87
CA SER A 65 1.68 6.04 48.09
C SER A 65 0.20 6.17 47.79
N ALA A 66 -0.62 5.21 48.24
CA ALA A 66 -2.04 5.07 47.92
C ALA A 66 -2.90 6.31 48.29
N GLY A 67 -2.73 7.37 47.51
CA GLY A 67 -3.46 8.63 47.59
C GLY A 67 -4.66 8.61 46.67
N ASP A 68 -5.43 9.69 46.72
CA ASP A 68 -6.62 9.89 45.90
C ASP A 68 -6.27 9.84 44.39
N PRO A 69 -6.74 8.82 43.63
CA PRO A 69 -6.46 8.71 42.21
C PRO A 69 -6.98 9.90 41.40
N ALA A 70 -8.05 10.57 41.85
CA ALA A 70 -8.59 11.74 41.17
C ALA A 70 -7.65 12.95 41.29
N ALA A 71 -7.00 13.12 42.45
CA ALA A 71 -6.00 14.18 42.66
C ALA A 71 -4.72 13.92 41.84
N ASP A 72 -4.30 12.66 41.73
CA ASP A 72 -3.15 12.22 40.93
C ASP A 72 -3.42 12.37 39.41
N LEU A 73 -4.60 11.97 38.92
CA LEU A 73 -5.04 12.22 37.54
C LEU A 73 -5.14 13.73 37.24
N ALA A 74 -5.63 14.54 38.17
CA ALA A 74 -5.69 15.99 38.01
C ALA A 74 -4.28 16.63 37.94
N ALA A 75 -3.32 16.11 38.72
CA ALA A 75 -1.92 16.52 38.64
C ALA A 75 -1.27 16.11 37.30
N PHE A 76 -1.58 14.90 36.81
CA PHE A 76 -1.12 14.44 35.50
C PHE A 76 -1.68 15.29 34.35
N ARG A 77 -3.00 15.52 34.31
CA ARG A 77 -3.65 16.41 33.32
C ARG A 77 -3.11 17.85 33.37
N SER A 78 -2.55 18.28 34.51
CA SER A 78 -1.90 19.59 34.67
C SER A 78 -0.40 19.59 34.29
N THR A 79 0.20 18.43 34.01
CA THR A 79 1.62 18.30 33.70
C THR A 79 1.91 18.69 32.26
N LYS A 80 2.96 19.49 32.06
CA LYS A 80 3.48 19.85 30.74
C LYS A 80 4.66 18.95 30.39
N PHE A 81 4.47 18.13 29.37
CA PHE A 81 5.52 17.27 28.84
C PHE A 81 6.36 18.05 27.82
N ALA A 82 7.67 17.82 27.81
CA ALA A 82 8.53 18.33 26.74
C ALA A 82 8.25 17.48 25.47
N PRO A 83 8.13 18.10 24.28
CA PRO A 83 8.02 17.33 23.05
C PRO A 83 9.28 16.51 22.83
N LEU A 84 9.14 15.33 22.22
CA LEU A 84 10.27 14.57 21.69
C LEU A 84 10.44 14.97 20.22
N SER A 85 11.63 15.44 19.86
CA SER A 85 11.99 15.71 18.46
C SER A 85 12.76 14.53 17.88
N GLU A 86 12.55 14.24 16.60
CA GLU A 86 13.21 13.13 15.90
C GLU A 86 13.05 11.78 16.66
N TYR A 87 11.87 11.57 17.26
CA TYR A 87 11.50 10.30 17.87
C TYR A 87 11.54 9.19 16.84
N ARG A 88 11.94 8.01 17.31
CA ARG A 88 11.98 6.73 16.60
C ARG A 88 12.00 5.62 17.66
N TRP A 89 11.53 4.43 17.30
CA TRP A 89 11.59 3.27 18.20
C TRP A 89 12.85 2.45 17.91
N GLY A 90 13.59 2.10 18.97
CA GLY A 90 14.87 1.40 18.87
C GLY A 90 15.97 2.20 18.17
N ASP A 91 16.97 1.48 17.65
CA ASP A 91 18.08 2.04 16.86
C ASP A 91 17.78 2.16 15.36
N ASP A 92 16.62 1.66 14.92
CA ASP A 92 16.15 1.76 13.53
C ASP A 92 15.98 3.23 13.12
N THR A 93 16.09 3.45 11.83
CA THR A 93 15.96 4.72 11.13
C THR A 93 14.60 4.89 10.43
N ARG A 94 13.70 3.91 10.56
CA ARG A 94 12.25 4.07 10.34
C ARG A 94 11.59 4.82 11.50
N GLY A 95 10.39 5.33 11.23
CA GLY A 95 9.55 5.95 12.26
C GLY A 95 10.05 7.29 12.78
N LEU A 96 10.62 8.13 11.91
CA LEU A 96 11.19 9.42 12.28
C LEU A 96 10.12 10.53 12.31
N PHE A 97 9.64 10.88 13.50
CA PHE A 97 8.62 11.93 13.69
C PHE A 97 8.85 12.74 14.97
N ASP A 98 8.29 13.94 15.05
CA ASP A 98 8.23 14.69 16.31
C ASP A 98 6.91 14.37 17.01
N VAL A 99 6.90 14.36 18.34
CA VAL A 99 5.70 14.09 19.13
C VAL A 99 5.55 15.08 20.28
N ALA A 100 4.33 15.58 20.46
CA ALA A 100 3.97 16.46 21.57
C ALA A 100 2.68 15.97 22.23
N PHE A 101 2.69 15.85 23.56
CA PHE A 101 1.55 15.38 24.33
C PHE A 101 0.98 16.47 25.24
N ASP A 102 -0.31 16.76 25.07
CA ASP A 102 -1.10 17.60 25.98
C ASP A 102 -2.01 16.71 26.82
N ALA A 103 -1.59 16.45 28.06
CA ALA A 103 -2.35 15.66 29.03
C ALA A 103 -3.65 16.35 29.47
N GLY A 104 -3.76 17.67 29.35
CA GLY A 104 -4.95 18.42 29.74
C GLY A 104 -6.10 18.23 28.77
N SER A 105 -5.80 18.09 27.48
CA SER A 105 -6.78 17.76 26.43
C SER A 105 -6.82 16.28 26.03
N GLY A 106 -5.87 15.46 26.51
CA GLY A 106 -5.73 14.08 26.07
C GLY A 106 -5.41 14.01 24.57
N THR A 107 -4.48 14.84 24.09
CA THR A 107 -4.09 14.87 22.66
C THR A 107 -2.61 14.57 22.48
N LEU A 108 -2.31 13.51 21.73
CA LEU A 108 -0.98 13.21 21.20
C LEU A 108 -0.89 13.74 19.76
N VAL A 109 -0.03 14.73 19.53
CA VAL A 109 0.23 15.29 18.21
C VAL A 109 1.49 14.65 17.64
N ILE A 110 1.39 14.10 16.43
CA ILE A 110 2.48 13.46 15.70
C ILE A 110 2.78 14.32 14.46
N ASP A 111 3.98 14.89 14.40
CA ASP A 111 4.41 15.77 13.32
C ASP A 111 5.43 15.07 12.42
N LEU A 112 5.06 14.93 11.14
CA LEU A 112 5.90 14.41 10.09
C LEU A 112 6.47 15.58 9.28
N ARG A 113 7.71 15.99 9.59
CA ARG A 113 8.44 17.03 8.85
C ARG A 113 8.91 16.51 7.50
N VAL A 114 8.51 17.16 6.41
CA VAL A 114 8.81 16.74 5.05
C VAL A 114 9.27 17.89 4.15
N ALA A 115 10.19 17.59 3.24
CA ALA A 115 10.54 18.45 2.12
C ALA A 115 9.98 17.86 0.83
N TYR A 116 9.53 18.68 -0.12
CA TYR A 116 8.94 18.19 -1.37
C TYR A 116 9.85 18.43 -2.58
N GLN A 117 10.32 17.35 -3.20
CA GLN A 117 11.08 17.39 -4.45
C GLN A 117 10.19 16.94 -5.62
N PHE A 118 9.59 17.91 -6.31
CA PHE A 118 8.79 17.64 -7.50
C PHE A 118 9.68 17.38 -8.71
N LYS A 119 9.57 16.18 -9.27
CA LYS A 119 10.25 15.74 -10.49
C LYS A 119 9.23 15.72 -11.63
N ASP A 120 9.55 16.39 -12.72
CA ASP A 120 8.80 16.21 -13.96
C ASP A 120 9.09 14.79 -14.49
N GLY A 121 8.07 14.13 -15.04
CA GLY A 121 8.19 12.76 -15.54
C GLY A 121 9.00 12.66 -16.83
N ASP A 122 9.32 11.43 -17.20
CA ASP A 122 10.03 11.13 -18.45
C ASP A 122 9.02 10.72 -19.54
N PRO A 123 8.67 11.62 -20.48
CA PRO A 123 7.72 11.30 -21.54
C PRO A 123 8.23 10.19 -22.47
N SER A 124 9.54 9.91 -22.54
CA SER A 124 10.07 8.85 -23.39
C SER A 124 9.71 7.43 -22.89
N LYS A 125 9.32 7.30 -21.62
CA LYS A 125 8.78 6.05 -21.06
C LYS A 125 7.34 5.78 -21.50
N PHE A 126 6.60 6.82 -21.86
CA PHE A 126 5.19 6.76 -22.24
C PHE A 126 4.93 7.70 -23.43
N PRO A 127 5.52 7.44 -24.62
CA PRO A 127 5.61 8.40 -25.74
C PRO A 127 4.25 8.75 -26.39
N TYR A 128 3.14 8.26 -25.85
CA TYR A 128 1.80 8.41 -26.37
C TYR A 128 1.05 9.61 -25.77
N PHE A 129 1.49 10.12 -24.64
CA PHE A 129 0.93 11.28 -23.94
C PHE A 129 1.61 12.59 -24.37
N ASP A 130 0.96 13.74 -24.15
CA ASP A 130 1.59 15.02 -24.42
C ASP A 130 2.75 15.23 -23.41
N PRO A 131 3.97 15.54 -23.85
CA PRO A 131 5.10 15.84 -22.94
C PRO A 131 4.80 16.90 -21.86
N GLN A 132 3.83 17.80 -22.10
CA GLN A 132 3.38 18.78 -21.11
C GLN A 132 2.67 18.13 -19.91
N GLU A 133 2.01 16.97 -20.07
CA GLU A 133 1.30 16.27 -19.00
C GLU A 133 2.24 15.66 -17.94
N PHE A 134 3.53 15.54 -18.26
CA PHE A 134 4.61 15.12 -17.35
C PHE A 134 5.26 16.31 -16.63
N THR A 135 4.85 17.55 -16.92
CA THR A 135 5.44 18.75 -16.31
C THR A 135 4.55 19.26 -15.18
N TRP A 136 5.08 19.37 -13.96
CA TRP A 136 4.32 19.90 -12.83
C TRP A 136 4.09 21.42 -12.92
N SER A 137 2.84 21.86 -13.07
CA SER A 137 2.51 23.27 -12.82
C SER A 137 2.59 23.63 -11.32
N GLY A 138 2.87 24.90 -11.02
CA GLY A 138 2.87 25.40 -9.64
C GLY A 138 1.50 25.30 -8.93
N LYS A 139 0.40 25.14 -9.68
CA LYS A 139 -0.95 24.89 -9.14
C LYS A 139 -1.09 23.43 -8.71
N GLU A 140 -0.59 22.49 -9.50
CA GLU A 140 -0.61 21.07 -9.18
C GLU A 140 0.32 20.73 -8.01
N LYS A 141 1.53 21.29 -7.96
CA LYS A 141 2.42 21.14 -6.78
C LYS A 141 1.70 21.52 -5.48
N LYS A 142 0.95 22.64 -5.48
CA LYS A 142 0.13 23.08 -4.33
C LYS A 142 -1.07 22.17 -4.06
N LYS A 143 -1.74 21.63 -5.09
CA LYS A 143 -2.83 20.65 -4.96
C LYS A 143 -2.29 19.37 -4.29
N PHE A 144 -1.17 18.84 -4.79
CA PHE A 144 -0.51 17.64 -4.31
C PHE A 144 -0.18 17.73 -2.82
N LYS A 145 0.58 18.75 -2.38
CA LYS A 145 0.92 18.95 -0.96
C LYS A 145 -0.31 18.96 -0.04
N LYS A 146 -1.36 19.70 -0.45
CA LYS A 146 -2.62 19.79 0.30
C LYS A 146 -3.36 18.45 0.33
N GLN A 147 -3.32 17.68 -0.76
CA GLN A 147 -3.97 16.37 -0.88
C GLN A 147 -3.23 15.32 -0.04
N TYR A 148 -1.91 15.27 -0.12
CA TYR A 148 -1.03 14.43 0.70
C TYR A 148 -1.31 14.66 2.20
N ALA A 149 -1.11 15.90 2.68
CA ALA A 149 -1.34 16.24 4.09
C ALA A 149 -2.78 15.97 4.57
N LYS A 150 -3.79 16.13 3.70
CA LYS A 150 -5.18 15.78 4.00
C LYS A 150 -5.38 14.26 4.13
N GLN A 151 -4.76 13.48 3.25
CA GLN A 151 -4.87 12.01 3.28
C GLN A 151 -4.09 11.42 4.45
N THR A 152 -2.86 11.89 4.72
CA THR A 152 -2.09 11.47 5.91
C THR A 152 -2.88 11.70 7.18
N LYS A 153 -3.53 12.87 7.32
CA LYS A 153 -4.42 13.13 8.45
C LYS A 153 -5.64 12.18 8.49
N LYS A 154 -6.21 11.83 7.33
CA LYS A 154 -7.41 10.96 7.25
C LYS A 154 -7.07 9.50 7.61
N ALA A 155 -5.98 8.96 7.08
CA ALA A 155 -5.56 7.59 7.33
C ALA A 155 -4.96 7.43 8.74
N TRP A 156 -3.98 8.27 9.07
CA TRP A 156 -3.12 8.07 10.24
C TRP A 156 -3.54 8.86 11.49
N GLY A 157 -4.56 9.72 11.39
CA GLY A 157 -4.98 10.58 12.50
C GLY A 157 -6.30 10.16 13.13
N GLY A 158 -6.28 9.82 14.42
CA GLY A 158 -7.48 9.66 15.24
C GLY A 158 -8.42 8.53 14.82
N GLN A 159 -7.90 7.46 14.21
CA GLN A 159 -8.66 6.23 13.98
C GLN A 159 -8.77 5.42 15.28
N PHE A 160 -7.67 5.37 16.06
CA PHE A 160 -7.61 4.74 17.37
C PHE A 160 -7.18 5.73 18.46
N GLN A 161 -7.49 5.35 19.69
CA GLN A 161 -7.20 6.07 20.93
C GLN A 161 -6.28 5.21 21.80
N PHE A 162 -5.67 5.81 22.82
CA PHE A 162 -4.99 5.07 23.88
C PHE A 162 -5.69 5.29 25.21
N PHE A 163 -5.68 4.28 26.07
CA PHE A 163 -6.33 4.28 27.37
C PHE A 163 -5.28 4.10 28.46
N SER A 164 -5.46 4.79 29.59
CA SER A 164 -4.59 4.54 30.74
C SER A 164 -4.99 3.23 31.43
N THR A 165 -4.02 2.34 31.63
CA THR A 165 -4.20 1.12 32.43
C THR A 165 -3.90 1.35 33.92
N ARG A 166 -3.51 2.58 34.30
CA ARG A 166 -3.23 2.98 35.67
C ARG A 166 -4.52 2.98 36.50
N PRO A 167 -4.57 2.30 37.66
CA PRO A 167 -5.80 2.21 38.45
C PRO A 167 -6.41 3.57 38.84
N GLY A 168 -7.69 3.77 38.55
CA GLY A 168 -8.42 5.00 38.84
C GLY A 168 -8.20 6.13 37.83
N TRP A 169 -7.51 5.85 36.72
CA TRP A 169 -7.35 6.77 35.58
C TRP A 169 -8.22 6.35 34.38
N ASP A 170 -9.30 5.60 34.61
CA ASP A 170 -10.16 5.01 33.57
C ASP A 170 -10.81 6.06 32.63
N GLU A 171 -10.89 7.33 33.06
CA GLU A 171 -11.33 8.46 32.24
C GLU A 171 -10.22 9.07 31.35
N MET A 172 -8.98 8.60 31.44
CA MET A 172 -7.84 9.16 30.73
C MET A 172 -7.68 8.50 29.36
N VAL A 173 -8.27 9.14 28.35
CA VAL A 173 -8.19 8.77 26.94
C VAL A 173 -7.26 9.72 26.19
N VAL A 174 -6.39 9.18 25.33
CA VAL A 174 -5.50 9.94 24.46
C VAL A 174 -5.91 9.77 23.00
N ASN A 175 -6.19 10.90 22.35
CA ASN A 175 -6.52 10.98 20.94
C ASN A 175 -5.25 11.27 20.14
N THR A 176 -4.98 10.50 19.09
CA THR A 176 -3.88 10.77 18.16
C THR A 176 -4.26 11.84 17.13
N ARG A 177 -3.28 12.64 16.71
CA ARG A 177 -3.44 13.63 15.64
C ARG A 177 -2.16 13.77 14.84
N THR A 178 -2.16 13.18 13.64
CA THR A 178 -1.07 13.38 12.69
C THR A 178 -1.16 14.75 11.98
N ARG A 179 0.01 15.32 11.67
CA ARG A 179 0.18 16.48 10.79
C ARG A 179 1.39 16.25 9.89
N VAL A 180 1.28 16.67 8.64
CA VAL A 180 2.42 16.82 7.73
C VAL A 180 2.86 18.27 7.79
N ILE A 181 4.12 18.51 8.13
CA ILE A 181 4.72 19.83 8.27
C ILE A 181 5.74 20.00 7.13
N GLU A 182 5.61 21.05 6.33
CA GLU A 182 6.60 21.35 5.30
C GLU A 182 7.83 22.03 5.93
N ASP A 183 8.99 21.39 5.82
CA ASP A 183 10.28 21.85 6.33
C ASP A 183 11.38 21.49 5.33
N ASP A 184 11.81 22.47 4.53
CA ASP A 184 12.90 22.30 3.55
C ASP A 184 14.31 22.38 4.20
N GLN A 185 14.42 22.72 5.49
CA GLN A 185 15.70 22.89 6.19
C GLN A 185 16.08 21.67 7.03
N SER A 186 15.12 21.06 7.72
CA SER A 186 15.31 19.90 8.60
C SER A 186 14.19 18.87 8.43
N PRO A 187 13.92 18.37 7.21
CA PRO A 187 12.91 17.32 7.01
C PRO A 187 13.33 16.01 7.67
N HIS A 188 12.37 15.24 8.19
CA HIS A 188 12.56 13.82 8.49
C HIS A 188 12.67 13.01 7.19
N TYR A 189 11.84 13.38 6.20
CA TYR A 189 11.76 12.69 4.90
C TYR A 189 11.65 13.67 3.74
N ILE A 190 12.25 13.31 2.61
CA ILE A 190 12.07 13.97 1.32
C ILE A 190 11.00 13.20 0.54
N ILE A 191 9.92 13.87 0.15
CA ILE A 191 8.91 13.30 -0.75
C ILE A 191 9.30 13.68 -2.18
N GLU A 192 9.80 12.70 -2.92
CA GLU A 192 10.06 12.80 -4.36
C GLU A 192 8.78 12.51 -5.14
N ALA A 193 8.09 13.56 -5.56
CA ALA A 193 6.81 13.48 -6.25
C ALA A 193 7.01 13.59 -7.78
N SER A 194 6.83 12.49 -8.50
CA SER A 194 6.89 12.45 -9.97
C SER A 194 5.57 12.90 -10.59
N LYS A 195 5.60 13.63 -11.72
CA LYS A 195 4.41 13.88 -12.54
C LYS A 195 4.36 12.89 -13.70
N TYR A 196 3.32 12.07 -13.72
CA TYR A 196 2.87 11.34 -14.89
C TYR A 196 1.50 11.88 -15.33
N PRO A 197 1.10 11.64 -16.59
CA PRO A 197 -0.24 11.90 -17.04
C PRO A 197 -1.27 11.31 -16.08
N ASP A 198 -2.36 12.05 -15.94
CA ASP A 198 -3.51 11.66 -15.13
C ASP A 198 -4.36 10.60 -15.86
N ASP A 199 -3.77 9.64 -16.58
CA ASP A 199 -4.15 8.20 -16.62
C ASP A 199 -3.01 7.22 -17.04
N ALA A 200 -1.73 7.56 -16.87
CA ALA A 200 -0.56 6.73 -17.25
C ALA A 200 -0.31 5.45 -16.40
N GLY A 201 -1.32 4.96 -15.66
CA GLY A 201 -1.16 3.87 -14.70
C GLY A 201 -0.41 4.28 -13.42
N PHE A 202 0.09 3.27 -12.71
CA PHE A 202 0.92 3.42 -11.51
C PHE A 202 2.39 3.29 -11.84
N VAL A 203 3.21 4.21 -11.34
CA VAL A 203 4.65 3.97 -11.19
C VAL A 203 4.90 3.49 -9.75
N GLN A 204 5.90 2.61 -9.57
CA GLN A 204 6.17 2.00 -8.28
C GLN A 204 6.56 3.05 -7.23
N SER A 205 5.71 3.20 -6.20
CA SER A 205 6.05 3.85 -4.93
C SER A 205 7.08 3.01 -4.15
N TYR A 206 7.93 3.69 -3.36
CA TYR A 206 8.80 3.05 -2.36
C TYR A 206 9.40 4.08 -1.38
N MET A 207 9.66 3.66 -0.15
CA MET A 207 10.36 4.43 0.88
C MET A 207 11.80 3.91 1.10
N THR A 208 12.72 4.85 1.31
CA THR A 208 14.09 4.60 1.76
C THR A 208 14.30 5.27 3.11
N GLN A 209 14.82 4.50 4.06
CA GLN A 209 14.92 4.92 5.45
C GLN A 209 15.82 6.15 5.62
N ALA A 210 15.64 6.90 6.71
CA ALA A 210 16.65 7.87 7.14
C ALA A 210 17.99 7.15 7.37
N THR A 211 19.11 7.85 7.39
CA THR A 211 20.40 7.21 7.69
C THR A 211 21.29 8.13 8.50
N ARG A 212 21.80 7.67 9.65
CA ARG A 212 22.79 8.45 10.40
C ARG A 212 24.15 8.33 9.71
N ARG A 213 24.75 9.47 9.38
CA ARG A 213 26.08 9.57 8.80
C ARG A 213 27.17 9.44 9.86
N SER A 214 28.40 9.21 9.44
CA SER A 214 29.57 9.06 10.32
C SER A 214 29.96 10.34 11.07
N ASP A 215 29.46 11.51 10.65
CA ASP A 215 29.56 12.78 11.36
C ASP A 215 28.48 12.95 12.45
N GLY A 216 27.62 11.94 12.64
CA GLY A 216 26.49 11.94 13.57
C GLY A 216 25.22 12.58 13.01
N ASN A 217 25.29 13.28 11.88
CA ASN A 217 24.13 13.96 11.29
C ASN A 217 23.14 12.96 10.69
N LEU A 218 21.85 13.24 10.83
CA LEU A 218 20.79 12.45 10.22
C LEU A 218 20.60 12.88 8.77
N ARG A 219 20.73 11.94 7.83
CA ARG A 219 20.25 12.11 6.46
C ARG A 219 18.75 11.79 6.45
N PRO A 220 17.88 12.68 5.94
CA PRO A 220 16.46 12.39 5.78
C PRO A 220 16.23 11.11 4.98
N GLY A 221 15.14 10.39 5.30
CA GLY A 221 14.66 9.32 4.43
C GLY A 221 14.14 9.90 3.11
N THR A 222 13.85 9.06 2.13
CA THR A 222 13.28 9.50 0.84
C THR A 222 12.13 8.59 0.45
N VAL A 223 10.95 9.18 0.22
CA VAL A 223 9.74 8.52 -0.26
C VAL A 223 9.55 8.89 -1.72
N THR A 224 9.49 7.91 -2.61
CA THR A 224 9.14 8.12 -4.01
C THR A 224 7.66 7.82 -4.20
N VAL A 225 6.92 8.78 -4.77
CA VAL A 225 5.50 8.70 -5.13
C VAL A 225 5.27 9.45 -6.44
N ASP A 226 4.11 9.26 -7.05
CA ASP A 226 3.62 10.07 -8.16
C ASP A 226 2.27 10.76 -7.87
N ASN A 227 1.74 11.51 -8.83
CA ASN A 227 0.45 12.20 -8.69
C ASN A 227 -0.77 11.27 -8.68
N ASN A 228 -0.66 10.05 -9.20
CA ASN A 228 -1.71 9.03 -9.22
C ASN A 228 -1.76 8.26 -7.89
N ASP A 229 -0.65 8.11 -7.15
CA ASP A 229 -0.63 7.48 -5.81
C ASP A 229 -1.52 8.18 -4.76
N LEU A 230 -1.89 9.44 -4.99
CA LEU A 230 -2.83 10.20 -4.16
C LEU A 230 -4.28 10.18 -4.68
N ASP A 231 -4.55 9.58 -5.83
CA ASP A 231 -5.92 9.50 -6.35
C ASP A 231 -6.65 8.31 -5.72
N VAL A 232 -7.49 8.55 -4.72
CA VAL A 232 -8.24 7.49 -4.02
C VAL A 232 -9.28 6.76 -4.88
N ASP A 233 -9.62 7.30 -6.05
CA ASP A 233 -10.46 6.62 -7.05
C ASP A 233 -9.60 5.78 -8.04
N ARG A 234 -8.27 5.84 -7.97
CA ARG A 234 -7.33 4.96 -8.68
C ARG A 234 -6.61 4.06 -7.69
N LYS A 235 -6.58 2.78 -7.99
CA LYS A 235 -6.19 1.77 -7.01
C LYS A 235 -5.29 0.71 -7.68
N GLN A 236 -4.22 0.29 -6.99
CA GLN A 236 -3.16 -0.56 -7.55
C GLN A 236 -3.67 -1.94 -8.03
N ARG A 237 -2.87 -2.56 -8.92
CA ARG A 237 -3.12 -3.91 -9.45
C ARG A 237 -2.70 -4.99 -8.46
N SER A 238 -3.66 -5.63 -7.82
CA SER A 238 -3.51 -7.00 -7.31
C SER A 238 -3.70 -8.03 -8.42
N ASP A 239 -3.04 -9.16 -8.25
CA ASP A 239 -2.78 -10.29 -9.16
C ASP A 239 -4.02 -11.17 -9.45
N HIS A 240 -5.08 -10.55 -9.95
CA HIS A 240 -6.32 -11.22 -10.30
C HIS A 240 -6.33 -11.82 -11.71
N GLY A 241 -7.27 -12.74 -11.95
CA GLY A 241 -7.53 -13.27 -13.30
C GLY A 241 -7.90 -12.16 -14.29
N PHE A 242 -7.41 -12.27 -15.52
CA PHE A 242 -7.63 -11.29 -16.58
C PHE A 242 -8.48 -11.86 -17.72
N PHE A 243 -9.20 -10.97 -18.39
CA PHE A 243 -9.97 -11.25 -19.60
C PHE A 243 -9.26 -10.60 -20.79
N THR A 244 -9.37 -11.17 -21.99
CA THR A 244 -8.70 -10.63 -23.19
C THR A 244 -9.69 -10.48 -24.33
N ALA A 245 -10.04 -9.23 -24.64
CA ALA A 245 -10.78 -8.88 -25.85
C ALA A 245 -9.79 -8.78 -27.02
N TYR A 246 -9.74 -9.79 -27.87
CA TYR A 246 -8.96 -9.78 -29.11
C TYR A 246 -9.62 -8.90 -30.18
N PHE A 247 -8.83 -8.44 -31.15
CA PHE A 247 -9.31 -7.64 -32.27
C PHE A 247 -8.72 -8.15 -33.58
N ASP A 248 -9.52 -8.12 -34.64
CA ASP A 248 -9.01 -8.24 -36.01
C ASP A 248 -7.89 -7.22 -36.28
N GLU A 249 -6.96 -7.60 -37.14
CA GLU A 249 -5.90 -6.74 -37.66
C GLU A 249 -6.48 -5.44 -38.25
N GLY A 250 -5.84 -4.29 -37.97
CA GLY A 250 -6.33 -2.97 -38.37
C GLY A 250 -7.68 -2.51 -37.78
N SER A 251 -8.40 -3.36 -37.03
CA SER A 251 -9.77 -3.11 -36.61
C SER A 251 -9.90 -2.63 -35.15
N PRO A 252 -10.67 -1.55 -34.89
CA PRO A 252 -11.10 -1.18 -33.54
C PRO A 252 -12.48 -1.76 -33.16
N LYS A 253 -13.05 -2.65 -33.96
CA LYS A 253 -14.39 -3.20 -33.71
C LYS A 253 -14.31 -4.45 -32.85
N LEU A 254 -15.14 -4.50 -31.81
CA LEU A 254 -15.38 -5.72 -31.03
C LEU A 254 -16.36 -6.64 -31.80
N ASP A 255 -15.96 -7.89 -32.00
CA ASP A 255 -16.78 -8.97 -32.57
C ASP A 255 -17.74 -9.56 -31.51
N SER A 256 -18.08 -10.85 -31.58
CA SER A 256 -18.86 -11.54 -30.55
C SER A 256 -18.02 -11.96 -29.34
N ASP A 257 -16.81 -12.41 -29.57
CA ASP A 257 -15.99 -13.15 -28.61
C ASP A 257 -15.22 -12.15 -27.73
N ALA A 258 -14.77 -11.06 -28.33
CA ALA A 258 -14.26 -9.88 -27.65
C ALA A 258 -15.34 -9.24 -26.77
N LYS A 259 -16.61 -9.20 -27.21
CA LYS A 259 -17.73 -8.74 -26.35
C LYS A 259 -17.97 -9.68 -25.19
N ALA A 260 -18.04 -10.99 -25.43
CA ALA A 260 -18.19 -11.99 -24.37
C ALA A 260 -17.06 -11.90 -23.33
N SER A 261 -15.83 -11.57 -23.75
CA SER A 261 -14.69 -11.31 -22.86
C SER A 261 -14.88 -10.04 -22.02
N VAL A 262 -15.49 -8.98 -22.58
CA VAL A 262 -15.85 -7.78 -21.81
C VAL A 262 -17.00 -8.08 -20.84
N THR A 263 -18.04 -8.80 -21.26
CA THR A 263 -19.15 -9.21 -20.38
C THR A 263 -18.66 -10.06 -19.22
N GLY A 264 -17.77 -11.04 -19.46
CA GLY A 264 -17.18 -11.86 -18.39
C GLY A 264 -16.37 -11.04 -17.39
N ALA A 265 -15.70 -9.97 -17.84
CA ALA A 265 -15.04 -9.04 -16.92
C ALA A 265 -16.06 -8.25 -16.08
N VAL A 266 -17.24 -7.91 -16.62
CA VAL A 266 -18.33 -7.27 -15.87
C VAL A 266 -18.97 -8.23 -14.86
N ASP A 267 -19.21 -9.48 -15.25
CA ASP A 267 -19.70 -10.53 -14.34
C ASP A 267 -18.75 -10.74 -13.14
N GLU A 268 -17.44 -10.56 -13.35
CA GLU A 268 -16.43 -10.56 -12.29
C GLU A 268 -16.55 -9.31 -11.40
N LEU A 269 -16.82 -8.12 -11.96
CA LEU A 269 -17.01 -6.86 -11.20
C LEU A 269 -18.22 -6.87 -10.28
N ASP A 270 -19.27 -7.61 -10.63
CA ASP A 270 -20.49 -7.73 -9.83
C ASP A 270 -20.32 -8.66 -8.62
N LYS A 271 -19.21 -9.39 -8.50
CA LYS A 271 -18.91 -10.21 -7.33
C LYS A 271 -18.66 -9.34 -6.08
N PRO A 272 -19.00 -9.85 -4.87
CA PRO A 272 -18.60 -9.20 -3.62
C PRO A 272 -17.08 -8.96 -3.60
N LYS A 273 -16.66 -7.81 -3.06
CA LYS A 273 -15.30 -7.25 -3.11
C LYS A 273 -14.79 -6.72 -4.45
N LYS A 274 -15.33 -7.08 -5.63
CA LYS A 274 -14.90 -6.50 -6.92
C LYS A 274 -15.58 -5.18 -7.26
N GLY A 275 -14.91 -4.27 -7.97
CA GLY A 275 -15.52 -2.98 -8.28
C GLY A 275 -14.77 -2.00 -9.19
N TYR A 276 -13.52 -2.26 -9.56
CA TYR A 276 -12.81 -1.49 -10.59
C TYR A 276 -12.34 -2.44 -11.69
N VAL A 277 -12.33 -2.00 -12.95
CA VAL A 277 -11.66 -2.73 -14.03
C VAL A 277 -10.54 -1.87 -14.59
N ASP A 278 -9.33 -2.42 -14.62
CA ASP A 278 -8.22 -1.84 -15.35
C ASP A 278 -8.16 -2.42 -16.77
N VAL A 279 -8.11 -1.55 -17.75
CA VAL A 279 -8.29 -1.84 -19.17
C VAL A 279 -7.03 -1.44 -19.91
N VAL A 280 -6.14 -2.42 -20.13
CA VAL A 280 -4.87 -2.22 -20.83
C VAL A 280 -5.05 -2.59 -22.30
N SER A 281 -5.08 -1.58 -23.17
CA SER A 281 -5.04 -1.81 -24.62
C SER A 281 -3.61 -2.00 -25.09
N THR A 282 -3.35 -3.12 -25.77
CA THR A 282 -2.12 -3.36 -26.52
C THR A 282 -2.41 -3.22 -28.01
N ALA A 283 -1.87 -2.18 -28.65
CA ALA A 283 -1.63 -2.23 -30.09
C ALA A 283 -0.43 -3.13 -30.37
N VAL A 284 -0.58 -4.02 -31.35
CA VAL A 284 0.52 -4.73 -31.97
C VAL A 284 0.72 -4.10 -33.34
N VAL A 285 1.96 -3.67 -33.61
CA VAL A 285 2.36 -3.08 -34.89
C VAL A 285 3.06 -4.15 -35.70
N GLU A 286 2.37 -4.69 -36.70
CA GLU A 286 3.00 -5.58 -37.68
C GLU A 286 3.86 -4.75 -38.64
N GLY A 287 5.10 -4.51 -38.23
CA GLY A 287 6.13 -3.82 -38.99
C GLY A 287 7.30 -4.74 -39.29
N ASP A 288 7.71 -4.75 -40.55
CA ASP A 288 8.99 -5.29 -41.06
C ASP A 288 10.15 -5.01 -40.06
N ALA A 289 11.06 -5.95 -39.85
CA ALA A 289 11.98 -6.04 -38.68
C ALA A 289 12.91 -4.82 -38.41
N LYS A 290 12.84 -3.83 -39.28
CA LYS A 290 13.40 -2.47 -39.25
C LYS A 290 12.82 -1.63 -38.09
N TYR A 291 11.62 -1.94 -37.60
CA TYR A 291 10.91 -1.21 -36.54
C TYR A 291 11.07 -1.82 -35.13
N GLN A 292 12.05 -2.71 -34.93
CA GLN A 292 12.39 -3.22 -33.60
C GLN A 292 13.13 -2.17 -32.76
N GLY A 293 12.38 -1.15 -32.30
CA GLY A 293 12.85 -0.14 -31.37
C GLY A 293 12.11 1.19 -31.49
N ARG A 294 11.38 1.56 -30.41
CA ARG A 294 10.68 2.84 -30.15
C ARG A 294 9.40 3.11 -30.94
N GLY A 295 8.27 3.01 -30.24
CA GLY A 295 7.58 4.19 -29.69
C GLY A 295 6.82 5.13 -30.63
N ASP A 296 7.14 5.17 -31.93
CA ASP A 296 6.84 6.33 -32.77
C ASP A 296 5.74 6.06 -33.83
N ASP A 297 5.07 4.91 -33.79
CA ASP A 297 3.94 4.59 -34.69
C ASP A 297 2.63 5.25 -34.24
N GLU A 298 2.44 6.51 -34.63
CA GLU A 298 1.21 7.28 -34.39
C GLU A 298 -0.06 6.55 -34.84
N GLU A 299 -0.03 5.76 -35.91
CA GLU A 299 -1.19 5.04 -36.43
C GLU A 299 -1.55 3.85 -35.54
N GLY A 300 -0.57 3.04 -35.14
CA GLY A 300 -0.72 1.94 -34.19
C GLY A 300 -1.23 2.43 -32.82
N ILE A 301 -0.69 3.54 -32.32
CA ILE A 301 -1.15 4.19 -31.06
C ILE A 301 -2.60 4.66 -31.19
N ALA A 302 -2.94 5.33 -32.29
CA ALA A 302 -4.30 5.78 -32.56
C ALA A 302 -5.27 4.59 -32.70
N LEU A 303 -4.81 3.44 -33.18
CA LEU A 303 -5.60 2.20 -33.22
C LEU A 303 -5.76 1.56 -31.83
N ALA A 304 -4.71 1.52 -30.99
CA ALA A 304 -4.82 1.13 -29.58
C ALA A 304 -5.89 1.97 -28.86
N ARG A 305 -5.79 3.29 -28.95
CA ARG A 305 -6.77 4.21 -28.35
C ARG A 305 -8.19 3.93 -28.83
N LYS A 306 -8.41 3.68 -30.13
CA LYS A 306 -9.74 3.33 -30.68
C LYS A 306 -10.27 1.97 -30.16
N ARG A 307 -9.39 1.00 -29.90
CA ARG A 307 -9.73 -0.31 -29.30
C ARG A 307 -10.10 -0.18 -27.82
N LEU A 308 -9.30 0.56 -27.05
CA LEU A 308 -9.58 0.95 -25.67
C LEU A 308 -10.95 1.64 -25.56
N ASP A 309 -11.17 2.66 -26.39
CA ASP A 309 -12.45 3.37 -26.56
C ASP A 309 -13.64 2.42 -26.81
N ALA A 310 -13.45 1.38 -27.63
CA ALA A 310 -14.49 0.40 -27.93
C ALA A 310 -14.83 -0.45 -26.69
N VAL A 311 -13.81 -0.91 -25.95
CA VAL A 311 -14.00 -1.65 -24.70
C VAL A 311 -14.63 -0.77 -23.62
N THR A 312 -14.13 0.43 -23.37
CA THR A 312 -14.69 1.36 -22.38
C THR A 312 -16.12 1.77 -22.70
N ARG A 313 -16.50 1.90 -23.99
CA ARG A 313 -17.91 2.09 -24.39
C ARG A 313 -18.78 0.87 -24.09
N THR A 314 -18.29 -0.35 -24.33
CA THR A 314 -19.02 -1.59 -24.00
C THR A 314 -19.17 -1.75 -22.48
N LEU A 315 -18.10 -1.60 -21.70
CA LEU A 315 -18.15 -1.61 -20.22
C LEU A 315 -19.21 -0.63 -19.68
N LYS A 316 -19.25 0.59 -20.22
CA LYS A 316 -20.25 1.60 -19.86
C LYS A 316 -21.68 1.21 -20.27
N ALA A 317 -21.85 0.51 -21.39
CA ALA A 317 -23.16 0.01 -21.84
C ALA A 317 -23.67 -1.13 -20.94
N GLU A 318 -22.77 -1.98 -20.45
CA GLU A 318 -23.03 -3.01 -19.43
C GLU A 318 -23.17 -2.44 -17.99
N GLY A 319 -23.15 -1.11 -17.83
CA GLY A 319 -23.44 -0.44 -16.56
C GLY A 319 -22.22 -0.07 -15.70
N VAL A 320 -20.99 -0.39 -16.12
CA VAL A 320 -19.77 0.00 -15.40
C VAL A 320 -19.65 1.52 -15.39
N LYS A 321 -19.51 2.10 -14.20
CA LYS A 321 -19.40 3.56 -14.01
C LYS A 321 -18.05 4.03 -14.56
N PRO A 322 -17.96 5.18 -15.28
CA PRO A 322 -16.69 5.64 -15.85
C PRO A 322 -15.55 5.80 -14.83
N LYS A 323 -15.85 6.22 -13.59
CA LYS A 323 -14.87 6.31 -12.50
C LYS A 323 -14.37 4.97 -11.94
N ASN A 324 -14.97 3.85 -12.39
CA ASN A 324 -14.56 2.50 -12.04
C ASN A 324 -13.73 1.85 -13.16
N VAL A 325 -13.44 2.60 -14.24
CA VAL A 325 -12.59 2.14 -15.35
C VAL A 325 -11.25 2.86 -15.26
N ILE A 326 -10.19 2.12 -14.97
CA ILE A 326 -8.81 2.54 -15.19
C ILE A 326 -8.45 2.09 -16.61
N SER A 327 -7.69 2.90 -17.34
CA SER A 327 -7.43 2.70 -18.76
C SER A 327 -5.99 3.04 -19.09
N GLU A 328 -5.28 2.14 -19.77
CA GLU A 328 -3.88 2.31 -20.18
C GLU A 328 -3.73 1.92 -21.66
N SER A 329 -2.94 2.67 -22.44
CA SER A 329 -2.61 2.31 -23.82
C SER A 329 -1.12 1.99 -23.97
N LYS A 330 -0.81 0.81 -24.50
CA LYS A 330 0.55 0.35 -24.82
C LYS A 330 0.65 -0.03 -26.29
N VAL A 331 1.88 0.04 -26.79
CA VAL A 331 2.27 -0.61 -28.05
C VAL A 331 3.26 -1.71 -27.70
N GLU A 332 2.98 -2.94 -28.13
CA GLU A 332 3.94 -4.04 -28.12
C GLU A 332 4.51 -4.19 -29.54
N THR A 333 5.85 -4.17 -29.65
CA THR A 333 6.56 -4.35 -30.92
C THR A 333 6.87 -5.82 -31.24
N ASP A 334 6.28 -6.75 -30.49
CA ASP A 334 6.49 -8.19 -30.64
C ASP A 334 5.29 -8.81 -31.37
N SER A 335 5.48 -9.09 -32.66
CA SER A 335 4.43 -9.59 -33.56
C SER A 335 3.96 -11.01 -33.25
N LYS A 336 4.52 -11.71 -32.25
CA LYS A 336 3.98 -13.00 -31.78
C LYS A 336 2.66 -12.85 -31.02
N TYR A 337 2.28 -11.63 -30.66
CA TYR A 337 1.06 -11.33 -29.92
C TYR A 337 -0.06 -10.88 -30.85
N SER A 338 -1.28 -11.37 -30.62
CA SER A 338 -2.47 -10.82 -31.29
C SER A 338 -2.83 -9.43 -30.73
N PRO A 339 -3.36 -8.52 -31.56
CA PRO A 339 -3.90 -7.24 -31.08
C PRO A 339 -5.03 -7.45 -30.08
N ARG A 340 -4.95 -6.79 -28.92
CA ARG A 340 -5.83 -7.11 -27.79
C ARG A 340 -6.05 -5.94 -26.83
N VAL A 341 -7.13 -6.02 -26.07
CA VAL A 341 -7.33 -5.26 -24.83
C VAL A 341 -7.47 -6.27 -23.71
N THR A 342 -6.61 -6.18 -22.70
CA THR A 342 -6.68 -7.02 -21.50
C THR A 342 -7.40 -6.26 -20.39
N LEU A 343 -8.42 -6.89 -19.81
CA LEU A 343 -9.23 -6.36 -18.72
C LEU A 343 -8.88 -7.10 -17.42
N TRP A 344 -8.61 -6.35 -16.36
CA TRP A 344 -8.28 -6.85 -15.03
C TRP A 344 -9.35 -6.38 -14.03
N PRO A 345 -10.31 -7.23 -13.63
CA PRO A 345 -11.25 -6.92 -12.55
C PRO A 345 -10.53 -6.87 -11.19
N LEU A 346 -10.32 -5.66 -10.69
CA LEU A 346 -9.69 -5.36 -9.42
C LEU A 346 -10.72 -5.34 -8.28
N ASP A 347 -10.24 -5.65 -7.08
CA ASP A 347 -11.02 -5.46 -5.85
C ASP A 347 -11.32 -3.97 -5.59
N ARG A 348 -12.27 -3.69 -4.70
CA ARG A 348 -12.75 -2.32 -4.37
C ARG A 348 -11.75 -1.53 -3.55
N ASP A 349 -10.95 -2.24 -2.77
CA ASP A 349 -10.18 -1.67 -1.68
C ASP A 349 -8.64 -1.73 -1.86
N PRO A 350 -8.04 -1.69 -3.08
CA PRO A 350 -6.58 -1.67 -3.17
C PRO A 350 -5.96 -0.44 -2.50
N GLN A 351 -4.76 -0.70 -2.01
CA GLN A 351 -3.88 0.19 -1.28
C GLN A 351 -3.72 1.58 -1.89
N ASN A 352 -3.88 2.58 -1.02
CA ASN A 352 -3.38 3.92 -1.27
C ASN A 352 -1.87 3.91 -1.02
N ALA A 353 -1.09 3.72 -2.10
CA ALA A 353 0.36 3.57 -2.04
C ALA A 353 1.03 4.72 -1.27
N ALA A 354 0.67 5.97 -1.55
CA ALA A 354 1.23 7.12 -0.82
C ALA A 354 0.98 7.05 0.70
N MET A 355 -0.16 6.50 1.14
CA MET A 355 -0.45 6.31 2.57
C MET A 355 0.22 5.07 3.18
N HIS A 356 0.41 4.00 2.40
CA HIS A 356 1.22 2.84 2.77
C HIS A 356 2.68 3.25 3.01
N GLU A 357 3.30 3.97 2.07
CA GLU A 357 4.65 4.53 2.25
C GLU A 357 4.74 5.45 3.47
N THR A 358 3.66 6.17 3.77
CA THR A 358 3.56 7.01 4.98
C THR A 358 3.54 6.17 6.27
N GLY A 359 3.01 4.95 6.24
CA GLY A 359 3.11 3.99 7.34
C GLY A 359 4.57 3.64 7.65
N HIS A 360 5.40 3.43 6.63
CA HIS A 360 6.84 3.21 6.85
C HIS A 360 7.56 4.44 7.40
N MET A 361 7.14 5.65 7.02
CA MET A 361 7.63 6.89 7.64
C MET A 361 7.30 6.97 9.14
N TYR A 362 6.21 6.32 9.58
CA TYR A 362 5.82 6.19 10.99
C TYR A 362 6.41 4.98 11.72
N GLY A 363 7.14 4.10 11.04
CA GLY A 363 7.88 3.00 11.70
C GLY A 363 7.44 1.60 11.30
N LEU A 364 6.41 1.49 10.45
CA LEU A 364 5.80 0.21 10.09
C LEU A 364 6.58 -0.49 8.98
N GLY A 365 6.53 -1.82 8.96
CA GLY A 365 7.05 -2.66 7.88
C GLY A 365 5.95 -3.19 6.97
N ASP A 366 6.34 -3.92 5.93
CA ASP A 366 5.42 -4.67 5.08
C ASP A 366 4.83 -5.88 5.81
N GLU A 367 3.53 -6.11 5.63
CA GLU A 367 2.78 -7.27 6.17
C GLU A 367 2.54 -8.35 5.10
N ILE A 368 2.75 -8.03 3.81
CA ILE A 368 2.56 -8.96 2.70
C ILE A 368 3.72 -9.95 2.57
N GLU A 369 3.40 -11.21 2.26
CA GLU A 369 4.39 -12.21 1.86
C GLU A 369 4.93 -11.94 0.45
N SER A 370 6.14 -11.41 0.35
CA SER A 370 6.89 -11.30 -0.92
C SER A 370 8.06 -12.29 -0.96
N GLU A 371 8.02 -13.22 -1.93
CA GLU A 371 9.06 -14.18 -2.34
C GLU A 371 10.18 -14.48 -1.32
N GLY A 372 9.81 -15.04 -0.15
CA GLY A 372 10.77 -15.51 0.86
C GLY A 372 11.48 -14.44 1.70
N ARG A 373 11.15 -13.15 1.56
CA ARG A 373 11.54 -12.12 2.54
C ARG A 373 10.69 -12.30 3.79
N ALA A 374 11.27 -12.22 5.00
CA ALA A 374 10.54 -12.26 6.27
C ALA A 374 9.78 -10.94 6.54
N ILE A 375 8.83 -10.94 7.49
CA ILE A 375 8.34 -9.67 8.08
C ILE A 375 9.56 -8.97 8.69
N ASP A 376 9.57 -7.65 8.63
CA ASP A 376 10.63 -6.89 9.27
C ASP A 376 10.66 -7.17 10.79
N PRO A 377 11.79 -7.69 11.32
CA PRO A 377 11.83 -8.14 12.70
C PRO A 377 11.68 -6.99 13.70
N THR A 378 12.15 -5.78 13.36
CA THR A 378 12.00 -4.59 14.21
C THR A 378 10.55 -4.13 14.25
N TYR A 379 9.83 -4.20 13.11
CA TYR A 379 8.39 -3.92 13.09
C TYR A 379 7.59 -4.94 13.92
N ALA A 380 7.86 -6.24 13.75
CA ALA A 380 7.20 -7.29 14.52
C ALA A 380 7.47 -7.18 16.03
N GLU A 381 8.71 -6.88 16.42
CA GLU A 381 9.09 -6.66 17.81
C GLU A 381 8.37 -5.43 18.40
N LEU A 382 8.29 -4.32 17.65
CA LEU A 382 7.54 -3.12 18.05
C LEU A 382 6.05 -3.41 18.28
N VAL A 383 5.39 -4.12 17.37
CA VAL A 383 3.96 -4.45 17.55
C VAL A 383 3.77 -5.36 18.76
N MET A 384 4.56 -6.43 18.88
CA MET A 384 4.47 -7.36 20.00
C MET A 384 4.73 -6.69 21.36
N ASP A 385 5.74 -5.82 21.45
CA ASP A 385 6.11 -5.06 22.66
C ASP A 385 5.03 -4.05 23.08
N GLN A 386 4.33 -3.45 22.11
CA GLN A 386 3.39 -2.35 22.38
C GLN A 386 1.92 -2.77 22.49
N THR A 387 1.48 -3.76 21.72
CA THR A 387 0.09 -4.24 21.73
C THR A 387 -0.08 -5.68 22.21
N GLY A 388 1.01 -6.47 22.24
CA GLY A 388 0.94 -7.92 22.52
C GLY A 388 0.38 -8.73 21.35
N GLU A 389 0.16 -8.11 20.19
CA GLU A 389 -0.31 -8.78 18.97
C GLU A 389 0.88 -9.34 18.18
N VAL A 390 0.66 -10.48 17.51
CA VAL A 390 1.64 -11.08 16.61
C VAL A 390 1.20 -10.76 15.19
N ILE A 391 2.09 -10.13 14.41
CA ILE A 391 1.86 -9.90 12.99
C ILE A 391 1.96 -11.24 12.26
N GLU A 392 0.81 -11.84 11.93
CA GLU A 392 0.76 -13.07 11.14
C GLU A 392 1.07 -12.77 9.67
N ARG A 393 1.96 -13.58 9.08
CA ARG A 393 2.14 -13.57 7.62
C ARG A 393 0.96 -14.24 6.95
N GLY A 394 0.49 -13.63 5.88
CA GLY A 394 -0.49 -14.25 5.00
C GLY A 394 -0.42 -13.72 3.57
N PRO A 395 -1.32 -14.22 2.72
CA PRO A 395 -1.65 -13.58 1.46
C PRO A 395 -2.02 -12.11 1.67
N ALA A 396 -1.94 -11.32 0.58
CA ALA A 396 -2.50 -9.98 0.48
C ALA A 396 -3.87 -9.89 1.19
N ASN A 397 -3.98 -9.00 2.17
CA ASN A 397 -5.18 -8.83 2.99
C ASN A 397 -5.66 -7.36 2.98
N ASP A 398 -6.76 -7.08 3.69
CA ASP A 398 -7.42 -5.77 3.65
C ASP A 398 -6.62 -4.65 4.40
N SER A 399 -5.48 -4.96 5.04
CA SER A 399 -4.57 -4.00 5.71
C SER A 399 -3.85 -3.07 4.74
N LEU A 400 -3.71 -1.79 5.11
CA LEU A 400 -2.93 -0.79 4.38
C LEU A 400 -1.44 -1.13 4.35
N MET A 401 -0.90 -1.84 5.34
CA MET A 401 0.49 -2.31 5.33
C MET A 401 0.68 -3.64 4.58
N SER A 402 -0.40 -4.19 4.00
CA SER A 402 -0.39 -5.38 3.14
C SER A 402 -0.75 -5.03 1.69
N ALA A 403 -2.03 -5.02 1.33
CA ALA A 403 -2.51 -4.71 -0.02
C ALA A 403 -3.88 -3.97 -0.08
N GLY A 404 -4.56 -3.82 1.06
CA GLY A 404 -5.84 -3.12 1.17
C GLY A 404 -5.69 -1.67 1.60
N ASP A 405 -6.77 -1.05 2.10
CA ASP A 405 -6.79 0.34 2.57
C ASP A 405 -7.20 0.52 4.07
N THR A 406 -7.25 -0.58 4.84
CA THR A 406 -7.61 -0.57 6.27
C THR A 406 -6.42 -0.25 7.17
N ILE A 407 -6.58 0.75 8.04
CA ILE A 407 -5.67 1.01 9.15
C ILE A 407 -6.11 0.17 10.35
N GLU A 408 -5.22 -0.69 10.86
CA GLU A 408 -5.50 -1.64 11.94
C GLU A 408 -4.96 -1.15 13.30
N PRO A 409 -5.51 -1.62 14.44
CA PRO A 409 -5.10 -1.18 15.77
C PRO A 409 -3.57 -1.27 16.01
N MET A 410 -2.93 -2.38 15.61
CA MET A 410 -1.48 -2.55 15.70
C MET A 410 -0.64 -1.49 14.97
N HIS A 411 -1.16 -0.87 13.91
CA HIS A 411 -0.43 0.16 13.15
C HIS A 411 -0.16 1.43 13.97
N TYR A 412 -0.79 1.57 15.15
CA TYR A 412 -0.55 2.68 16.09
C TYR A 412 0.51 2.36 17.15
N ALA A 413 1.14 1.17 17.11
CA ALA A 413 2.26 0.79 18.00
C ALA A 413 3.39 1.84 18.08
N PRO A 414 3.86 2.49 16.98
CA PRO A 414 4.87 3.54 17.08
C PRO A 414 4.41 4.76 17.89
N PHE A 415 3.11 5.09 17.81
CA PHE A 415 2.53 6.23 18.53
C PHE A 415 2.28 5.89 20.01
N LEU A 416 1.94 4.64 20.33
CA LEU A 416 1.84 4.15 21.72
C LEU A 416 3.22 4.15 22.40
N ALA A 417 4.26 3.65 21.71
CA ALA A 417 5.64 3.73 22.20
C ALA A 417 6.09 5.18 22.42
N ALA A 418 5.72 6.09 21.53
CA ALA A 418 5.98 7.52 21.68
C ALA A 418 5.25 8.13 22.90
N LEU A 419 4.00 7.73 23.17
CA LEU A 419 3.24 8.15 24.35
C LEU A 419 3.86 7.66 25.67
N LYS A 420 4.26 6.38 25.73
CA LYS A 420 4.97 5.81 26.88
C LYS A 420 6.30 6.54 27.12
N SER A 421 7.05 6.80 26.04
CA SER A 421 8.32 7.52 26.10
C SER A 421 8.18 8.97 26.60
N ILE A 422 7.22 9.74 26.07
CA ILE A 422 7.03 11.15 26.45
C ILE A 422 6.42 11.31 27.86
N THR A 423 5.60 10.36 28.31
CA THR A 423 5.01 10.39 29.66
C THR A 423 5.89 9.76 30.73
N GLY A 424 6.80 8.85 30.35
CA GLY A 424 7.62 8.07 31.29
C GLY A 424 6.83 7.01 32.06
N SER A 425 5.71 6.53 31.51
CA SER A 425 4.82 5.52 32.10
C SER A 425 4.52 4.44 31.08
N GLU A 426 4.54 3.19 31.52
CA GLU A 426 4.12 2.03 30.72
C GLU A 426 2.60 1.78 30.80
N ASP A 427 1.87 2.58 31.60
CA ASP A 427 0.46 2.39 31.94
C ASP A 427 -0.50 2.88 30.82
N TRP A 428 -0.18 2.52 29.57
CA TRP A 428 -0.94 2.86 28.36
C TRP A 428 -1.17 1.62 27.50
N SER A 429 -2.42 1.42 27.08
CA SER A 429 -2.79 0.44 26.05
C SER A 429 -3.47 1.13 24.86
N LEU A 430 -3.61 0.38 23.77
CA LEU A 430 -4.56 0.65 22.70
C LEU A 430 -6.01 0.32 23.13
#